data_AF-A0A3N1GY74-F1
#
_entry.id   AF-A0A3N1GY74-F1
#
_cell.length_a   1.000
_cell.length_b   1.000
_cell.length_c   1.000
_cell.angle_alpha   90.00
_cell.angle_beta   90.00
_cell.angle_gamma   90.00
#
_symmetry.space_group_name_H-M   'P 1'
#
loop_
_entity.id
_entity.type
_entity.pdbx_description
1 polymer ?
#
loop_
_entity_poly.entity_id
_entity_poly.type
_entity_poly.pdbx_seq_one_letter_code
_entity_poly.pdbx_strand_id
1 'polypeptide(L)'
;MRAQRLTTPARSLPELLRDVLAVQAQDTTAAGLAVRARTTGVTSADLRAALAAGDVVRTCAMRGAVHLLRREDAGWLVGLLGPVNAARSRRRRLELGLTDDVCARALDALREVLTEPLTRPQVVARLADVGVVLDPASPAPAYLLAHAANKGLVGAGESTYRLLPRAEDDEPRGVAELVRRYLRAYGPATVEDFTAWSGLPEAAVGAAFPFDELVRGGHGWQLPATDAADLDGTVRLLGPFDTFLLGYSDRTLLLDPLHAPLVRTAGPHVVVDGQVRGTWRRRDGRVVVEQFGHIPVSELDVEVESVLTWA
;
A
#
# COMPACT_ATOMS: atom_id res chain seq x y z
N MET A 1 -13.92 -7.78 -6.98
CA MET A 1 -14.24 -7.55 -5.54
C MET A 1 -13.85 -8.70 -4.62
N ARG A 2 -14.24 -9.97 -4.90
CA ARG A 2 -13.90 -11.14 -4.05
C ARG A 2 -12.41 -11.30 -3.81
N ALA A 3 -11.60 -11.27 -4.87
CA ALA A 3 -10.13 -11.34 -4.81
C ALA A 3 -9.50 -10.25 -3.91
N GLN A 4 -10.12 -9.07 -3.84
CA GLN A 4 -9.67 -7.98 -2.97
C GLN A 4 -10.30 -8.04 -1.57
N ARG A 5 -10.93 -9.15 -1.20
CA ARG A 5 -11.59 -9.37 0.10
C ARG A 5 -12.72 -8.39 0.41
N LEU A 6 -13.29 -7.75 -0.61
CA LEU A 6 -14.41 -6.81 -0.43
C LEU A 6 -15.74 -7.54 -0.24
N THR A 7 -15.96 -8.71 -0.84
CA THR A 7 -17.20 -9.51 -0.64
C THR A 7 -17.00 -10.73 0.24
N THR A 8 -15.76 -11.17 0.44
CA THR A 8 -15.39 -12.27 1.34
C THR A 8 -14.26 -11.79 2.24
N PRO A 9 -14.58 -11.04 3.31
CA PRO A 9 -13.59 -10.41 4.17
C PRO A 9 -12.65 -11.44 4.81
N ALA A 10 -11.38 -11.08 4.92
CA ALA A 10 -10.38 -11.86 5.64
C ALA A 10 -10.67 -11.85 7.15
N ARG A 11 -10.22 -12.89 7.86
CA ARG A 11 -10.38 -12.99 9.32
C ARG A 11 -9.13 -12.54 10.08
N SER A 12 -8.06 -12.20 9.36
CA SER A 12 -6.79 -11.75 9.93
C SER A 12 -6.03 -10.81 8.99
N LEU A 13 -5.12 -10.02 9.55
CA LEU A 13 -4.23 -9.14 8.77
C LEU A 13 -3.27 -9.91 7.84
N PRO A 14 -2.63 -11.02 8.26
CA PRO A 14 -1.78 -11.80 7.36
C PRO A 14 -2.57 -12.41 6.20
N GLU A 15 -3.80 -12.87 6.43
CA GLU A 15 -4.67 -13.37 5.36
C GLU A 15 -4.98 -12.26 4.35
N LEU A 16 -5.43 -11.09 4.83
CA LEU A 16 -5.67 -9.92 3.99
C LEU A 16 -4.44 -9.59 3.14
N LEU A 17 -3.29 -9.38 3.79
CA LEU A 17 -2.07 -8.91 3.14
C LEU A 17 -1.46 -9.95 2.21
N ARG A 18 -1.68 -11.25 2.43
CA ARG A 18 -1.33 -12.28 1.47
C ARG A 18 -2.15 -12.15 0.17
N ASP A 19 -3.43 -11.80 0.29
CA ASP A 19 -4.38 -11.82 -0.82
C ASP A 19 -4.38 -10.53 -1.63
N VAL A 20 -4.29 -9.37 -0.97
CA VAL A 20 -4.18 -8.06 -1.66
C VAL A 20 -2.74 -7.59 -1.83
N LEU A 21 -1.78 -8.38 -1.36
CA LEU A 21 -0.33 -8.13 -1.32
C LEU A 21 0.09 -6.95 -0.43
N ALA A 22 -0.58 -5.81 -0.53
CA ALA A 22 -0.23 -4.60 0.21
C ALA A 22 -1.42 -3.65 0.37
N VAL A 23 -1.39 -2.84 1.44
CA VAL A 23 -2.32 -1.73 1.64
C VAL A 23 -1.52 -0.44 1.80
N GLN A 24 -1.84 0.60 1.03
CA GLN A 24 -1.11 1.87 1.13
C GLN A 24 -1.33 2.50 2.50
N ALA A 25 -0.24 2.99 3.12
CA ALA A 25 -0.21 3.31 4.54
C ALA A 25 0.61 4.56 4.87
N GLN A 26 0.69 5.56 3.97
CA GLN A 26 1.25 6.88 4.33
C GLN A 26 0.49 7.46 5.51
N ASP A 27 -0.83 7.43 5.39
CA ASP A 27 -1.80 7.81 6.39
C ASP A 27 -2.33 6.54 7.05
N THR A 28 -2.16 6.41 8.37
CA THR A 28 -2.57 5.24 9.14
C THR A 28 -4.09 5.14 9.28
N THR A 29 -4.80 6.27 9.26
CA THR A 29 -6.27 6.30 9.25
C THR A 29 -6.80 5.75 7.94
N ALA A 30 -6.23 6.18 6.81
CA ALA A 30 -6.57 5.66 5.49
C ALA A 30 -6.30 4.16 5.38
N ALA A 31 -5.12 3.70 5.86
CA ALA A 31 -4.79 2.28 5.92
C ALA A 31 -5.80 1.49 6.78
N GLY A 32 -6.19 2.03 7.93
CA GLY A 32 -7.22 1.46 8.80
C GLY A 32 -8.55 1.27 8.07
N LEU A 33 -9.01 2.28 7.33
CA LEU A 33 -10.25 2.17 6.53
C LEU A 33 -10.14 1.13 5.41
N ALA A 34 -8.97 0.98 4.79
CA ALA A 34 -8.74 -0.05 3.76
C ALA A 34 -8.73 -1.47 4.36
N VAL A 35 -8.19 -1.64 5.58
CA VAL A 35 -8.28 -2.88 6.36
C VAL A 35 -9.73 -3.18 6.73
N ARG A 36 -10.44 -2.20 7.33
CA ARG A 36 -11.86 -2.29 7.70
C ARG A 36 -12.71 -2.88 6.58
N ALA A 37 -12.60 -2.31 5.38
CA ALA A 37 -13.41 -2.71 4.23
C ALA A 37 -13.17 -4.16 3.76
N ARG A 38 -12.09 -4.80 4.24
CA ARG A 38 -11.62 -6.10 3.76
C ARG A 38 -11.46 -7.16 4.85
N THR A 39 -11.81 -6.84 6.09
CA THR A 39 -11.68 -7.77 7.21
C THR A 39 -12.94 -7.83 8.05
N THR A 40 -13.15 -8.97 8.71
CA THR A 40 -14.17 -9.13 9.75
C THR A 40 -13.49 -9.51 11.06
N GLY A 41 -13.89 -8.90 12.17
CA GLY A 41 -13.34 -9.17 13.50
C GLY A 41 -11.93 -8.60 13.78
N VAL A 42 -11.31 -7.90 12.83
CA VAL A 42 -10.04 -7.18 13.03
C VAL A 42 -10.36 -5.74 13.44
N THR A 43 -9.65 -5.20 14.42
CA THR A 43 -9.79 -3.82 14.92
C THR A 43 -8.53 -2.99 14.66
N SER A 44 -8.57 -1.68 14.92
CA SER A 44 -7.32 -0.87 14.90
C SER A 44 -6.31 -1.33 15.95
N ALA A 45 -6.80 -1.85 17.09
CA ALA A 45 -5.95 -2.33 18.16
C ALA A 45 -5.15 -3.55 17.71
N ASP A 46 -5.78 -4.45 16.95
CA ASP A 46 -5.10 -5.60 16.35
C ASP A 46 -4.06 -5.16 15.32
N LEU A 47 -4.36 -4.14 14.50
CA LEU A 47 -3.39 -3.57 13.56
C LEU A 47 -2.18 -2.95 14.27
N ARG A 48 -2.42 -2.16 15.32
CA ARG A 48 -1.33 -1.58 16.14
C ARG A 48 -0.50 -2.66 16.83
N ALA A 49 -1.14 -3.69 17.36
CA ALA A 49 -0.47 -4.83 17.98
C ALA A 49 0.38 -5.62 16.96
N ALA A 50 -0.15 -5.90 15.77
CA ALA A 50 0.57 -6.59 14.71
C ALA A 50 1.79 -5.80 14.20
N LEU A 51 1.68 -4.46 14.10
CA LEU A 51 2.81 -3.58 13.77
C LEU A 51 3.88 -3.58 14.88
N ALA A 52 3.47 -3.56 16.14
CA ALA A 52 4.38 -3.63 17.29
C ALA A 52 5.13 -4.97 17.34
N ALA A 53 4.40 -6.09 17.19
CA ALA A 53 4.97 -7.44 17.09
C ALA A 53 5.86 -7.62 15.85
N GLY A 54 5.57 -6.87 14.78
CA GLY A 54 6.27 -6.92 13.49
C GLY A 54 5.70 -7.96 12.53
N ASP A 55 4.56 -8.57 12.84
CA ASP A 55 3.85 -9.54 11.96
C ASP A 55 3.32 -8.86 10.70
N VAL A 56 3.01 -7.57 10.84
CA VAL A 56 2.78 -6.64 9.73
C VAL A 56 3.94 -5.66 9.69
N VAL A 57 4.50 -5.48 8.50
CA VAL A 57 5.57 -4.53 8.24
C VAL A 57 4.99 -3.32 7.54
N ARG A 58 5.28 -2.12 8.05
CA ARG A 58 4.95 -0.87 7.37
C ARG A 58 6.23 -0.23 6.82
N THR A 59 6.44 -0.32 5.51
CA THR A 59 7.65 0.20 4.84
C THR A 59 7.40 0.58 3.38
N CYS A 60 8.38 1.18 2.71
CA CYS A 60 8.29 1.58 1.31
C CYS A 60 8.18 0.37 0.38
N ALA A 61 7.23 0.40 -0.56
CA ALA A 61 7.04 -0.64 -1.57
C ALA A 61 6.71 0.02 -2.93
N MET A 62 5.54 -0.27 -3.51
CA MET A 62 5.15 0.20 -4.83
C MET A 62 5.29 1.72 -4.94
N ARG A 63 6.00 2.16 -5.99
CA ARG A 63 6.24 3.57 -6.31
C ARG A 63 6.92 4.40 -5.20
N GLY A 64 7.54 3.75 -4.21
CA GLY A 64 8.20 4.42 -3.08
C GLY A 64 7.24 4.84 -1.96
N ALA A 65 5.94 4.56 -2.10
CA ALA A 65 4.97 4.75 -1.05
C ALA A 65 5.13 3.69 0.05
N VAL A 66 4.98 4.11 1.30
CA VAL A 66 4.78 3.24 2.47
C VAL A 66 3.50 2.39 2.34
N HIS A 67 3.61 1.10 2.56
CA HIS A 67 2.51 0.15 2.56
C HIS A 67 2.58 -0.73 3.82
N LEU A 68 1.43 -1.25 4.26
CA LEU A 68 1.36 -2.44 5.09
C LEU A 68 1.66 -3.66 4.21
N LEU A 69 2.60 -4.48 4.65
CA LEU A 69 3.04 -5.71 4.01
C LEU A 69 2.99 -6.83 5.04
N ARG A 70 2.72 -8.04 4.58
CA ARG A 70 2.94 -9.24 5.39
C ARG A 70 4.44 -9.36 5.67
N ARG A 71 4.84 -9.76 6.89
CA ARG A 71 6.27 -9.91 7.26
C ARG A 71 7.08 -10.69 6.22
N GLU A 72 6.54 -11.82 5.77
CA GLU A 72 7.17 -12.76 4.84
C GLU A 72 7.25 -12.25 3.40
N ASP A 73 6.51 -11.18 3.07
CA ASP A 73 6.56 -10.57 1.75
C ASP A 73 7.38 -9.26 1.73
N ALA A 74 7.65 -8.67 2.89
CA ALA A 74 8.29 -7.37 2.99
C ALA A 74 9.69 -7.35 2.37
N GLY A 75 10.49 -8.37 2.67
CA GLY A 75 11.90 -8.42 2.29
C GLY A 75 12.10 -8.52 0.78
N TRP A 76 11.52 -9.53 0.12
CA TRP A 76 11.59 -9.65 -1.35
C TRP A 76 10.93 -8.48 -2.09
N LEU A 77 9.82 -7.91 -1.59
CA LEU A 77 9.18 -6.74 -2.23
C LEU A 77 10.08 -5.51 -2.18
N VAL A 78 10.70 -5.24 -1.03
CA VAL A 78 11.64 -4.12 -0.89
C VAL A 78 12.91 -4.39 -1.70
N GLY A 79 13.40 -5.63 -1.72
CA GLY A 79 14.54 -6.02 -2.56
C GLY A 79 14.29 -5.77 -4.05
N LEU A 80 13.06 -6.04 -4.53
CA LEU A 80 12.66 -5.86 -5.91
C LEU A 80 12.38 -4.38 -6.27
N LEU A 81 11.63 -3.66 -5.44
CA LEU A 81 11.12 -2.31 -5.75
C LEU A 81 12.03 -1.19 -5.22
N GLY A 82 12.72 -1.44 -4.11
CA GLY A 82 13.58 -0.49 -3.40
C GLY A 82 14.68 0.15 -4.26
N PRO A 83 15.42 -0.60 -5.08
CA PRO A 83 16.44 -0.03 -5.97
C PRO A 83 15.89 1.03 -6.93
N VAL A 84 14.72 0.77 -7.53
CA VAL A 84 14.04 1.70 -8.45
C VAL A 84 13.62 2.97 -7.70
N ASN A 85 13.02 2.82 -6.52
CA ASN A 85 12.59 3.93 -5.68
C ASN A 85 13.78 4.80 -5.17
N ALA A 86 14.87 4.15 -4.76
CA ALA A 86 16.09 4.82 -4.29
C ALA A 86 16.78 5.62 -5.41
N ALA A 87 16.70 5.12 -6.66
CA ALA A 87 17.18 5.83 -7.83
C ALA A 87 16.32 7.07 -8.14
N ARG A 88 14.98 6.94 -8.12
CA ARG A 88 14.04 8.06 -8.37
C ARG A 88 14.24 9.24 -7.42
N SER A 89 14.51 8.97 -6.15
CA SER A 89 14.74 9.99 -5.12
C SER A 89 16.16 10.54 -5.09
N ARG A 90 17.11 9.98 -5.87
CA ARG A 90 18.54 10.31 -5.79
C ARG A 90 18.84 11.78 -5.99
N ARG A 91 18.27 12.40 -7.04
CA ARG A 91 18.50 13.83 -7.32
C ARG A 91 18.12 14.69 -6.12
N ARG A 92 16.93 14.46 -5.56
CA ARG A 92 16.44 15.20 -4.41
C ARG A 92 17.27 14.96 -3.14
N ARG A 93 17.76 13.73 -2.93
CA ARG A 93 18.70 13.44 -1.83
C ARG A 93 19.99 14.27 -1.97
N LEU A 94 20.58 14.33 -3.16
CA LEU A 94 21.79 15.13 -3.42
C LEU A 94 21.55 16.63 -3.17
N GLU A 95 20.41 17.18 -3.61
CA GLU A 95 20.02 18.57 -3.33
C GLU A 95 19.90 18.87 -1.82
N LEU A 96 19.63 17.85 -1.01
CA LEU A 96 19.53 17.93 0.45
C LEU A 96 20.85 17.60 1.17
N GLY A 97 21.96 17.45 0.45
CA GLY A 97 23.25 17.09 1.02
C GLY A 97 23.40 15.60 1.40
N LEU A 98 22.42 14.76 1.08
CA LEU A 98 22.45 13.32 1.30
C LEU A 98 23.15 12.63 0.12
N THR A 99 24.48 12.75 0.07
CA THR A 99 25.31 12.00 -0.88
C THR A 99 25.20 10.50 -0.65
N ASP A 100 25.59 9.70 -1.63
CA ASP A 100 25.53 8.23 -1.48
C ASP A 100 26.46 7.75 -0.35
N ASP A 101 27.61 8.41 -0.11
CA ASP A 101 28.50 8.15 1.03
C ASP A 101 27.88 8.54 2.37
N VAL A 102 27.21 9.69 2.44
CA VAL A 102 26.47 10.11 3.65
C VAL A 102 25.35 9.13 3.95
N CYS A 103 24.60 8.70 2.93
CA CYS A 103 23.57 7.67 3.08
C CYS A 103 24.18 6.36 3.57
N ALA A 104 25.28 5.88 2.99
CA ALA A 104 25.92 4.64 3.43
C ALA A 104 26.31 4.67 4.91
N ARG A 105 27.05 5.72 5.33
CA ARG A 105 27.40 5.93 6.75
C ARG A 105 26.17 6.01 7.65
N ALA A 106 25.12 6.69 7.20
CA ALA A 106 23.89 6.84 7.96
C ALA A 106 23.12 5.52 8.08
N LEU A 107 23.17 4.62 7.09
CA LEU A 107 22.55 3.29 7.20
C LEU A 107 23.27 2.42 8.23
N ASP A 108 24.60 2.51 8.32
CA ASP A 108 25.37 1.81 9.36
C ASP A 108 25.06 2.38 10.74
N ALA A 109 25.08 3.71 10.89
CA ALA A 109 24.68 4.39 12.12
C ALA A 109 23.23 4.05 12.53
N LEU A 110 22.30 3.95 11.58
CA LEU A 110 20.91 3.55 11.87
C LEU A 110 20.80 2.15 12.49
N ARG A 111 21.69 1.21 12.13
CA ARG A 111 21.74 -0.12 12.77
C ARG A 111 22.16 -0.06 14.23
N GLU A 112 23.04 0.88 14.56
CA GLU A 112 23.54 1.06 15.91
C GLU A 112 22.53 1.79 16.80
N VAL A 113 21.86 2.83 16.28
CA VAL A 113 21.01 3.70 17.09
C VAL A 113 19.56 3.25 17.23
N LEU A 114 19.05 2.40 16.31
CA LEU A 114 17.68 1.90 16.34
C LEU A 114 17.56 0.60 17.15
N THR A 115 17.96 0.65 18.42
CA THR A 115 17.79 -0.45 19.39
C THR A 115 16.35 -0.62 19.88
N GLU A 116 15.57 0.46 19.80
CA GLU A 116 14.15 0.52 20.11
C GLU A 116 13.40 1.35 19.05
N PRO A 117 12.05 1.32 19.00
CA PRO A 117 11.30 2.23 18.14
C PRO A 117 11.52 3.70 18.53
N LEU A 118 12.05 4.52 17.61
CA LEU A 118 12.36 5.93 17.83
C LEU A 118 11.54 6.85 16.93
N THR A 119 11.08 7.98 17.46
CA THR A 119 10.51 9.06 16.63
C THR A 119 11.59 9.67 15.73
N ARG A 120 11.19 10.31 14.63
CA ARG A 120 12.14 10.98 13.72
C ARG A 120 13.07 11.98 14.43
N PRO A 121 12.61 12.87 15.34
CA PRO A 121 13.51 13.73 16.11
C PRO A 121 14.52 12.96 16.97
N GLN A 122 14.09 11.86 17.60
CA GLN A 122 14.99 11.00 18.38
C GLN A 122 16.03 10.33 17.48
N VAL A 123 15.65 9.84 16.29
CA VAL A 123 16.60 9.29 15.31
C VAL A 123 17.63 10.34 14.91
N VAL A 124 17.21 11.57 14.60
CA VAL A 124 18.14 12.65 14.25
C VAL A 124 19.11 12.96 15.39
N ALA A 125 18.62 13.04 16.63
CA ALA A 125 19.47 13.28 17.80
C ALA A 125 20.52 12.16 17.99
N ARG A 126 20.09 10.89 17.94
CA ARG A 126 21.00 9.75 18.10
C ARG A 126 22.01 9.63 16.96
N LEU A 127 21.59 9.93 15.73
CA LEU A 127 22.51 9.97 14.59
C LEU A 127 23.59 11.04 14.76
N ALA A 128 23.24 12.19 15.34
CA ALA A 128 24.20 13.25 15.63
C ALA A 128 25.25 12.81 16.67
N ASP A 129 24.84 12.05 17.70
CA ASP A 129 25.75 11.50 18.72
C ASP A 129 26.82 10.58 18.13
N VAL A 130 26.53 9.92 17.01
CA VAL A 130 27.46 9.03 16.27
C VAL A 130 28.05 9.67 15.00
N GLY A 131 27.96 11.01 14.88
CA GLY A 131 28.65 11.78 13.84
C GLY A 131 27.95 11.87 12.48
N VAL A 132 26.63 11.62 12.44
CA VAL A 132 25.76 11.87 11.28
C VAL A 132 24.80 13.02 11.62
N VAL A 133 25.21 14.24 11.29
CA VAL A 133 24.46 15.45 11.61
C VAL A 133 23.50 15.80 10.46
N LEU A 134 22.23 16.00 10.79
CA LEU A 134 21.18 16.42 9.86
C LEU A 134 20.46 17.63 10.45
N ASP A 135 20.06 18.58 9.61
CA ASP A 135 19.16 19.66 10.02
C ASP A 135 17.75 19.08 10.26
N PRO A 136 17.22 19.09 11.51
CA PRO A 136 15.90 18.56 11.83
C PRO A 136 14.75 19.37 11.21
N ALA A 137 14.97 20.65 10.87
CA ALA A 137 13.99 21.50 10.22
C ALA A 137 13.94 21.27 8.70
N SER A 138 14.99 20.65 8.13
CA SER A 138 15.04 20.32 6.70
C SER A 138 14.22 19.05 6.37
N PRO A 139 13.92 18.82 5.08
CA PRO A 139 13.37 17.54 4.62
C PRO A 139 14.36 16.37 4.70
N ALA A 140 15.67 16.61 4.93
CA ALA A 140 16.71 15.58 4.82
C ALA A 140 16.46 14.35 5.71
N PRO A 141 16.07 14.47 7.00
CA PRO A 141 15.77 13.30 7.83
C PRO A 141 14.68 12.39 7.25
N ALA A 142 13.63 12.96 6.66
CA ALA A 142 12.56 12.19 6.04
C ALA A 142 13.05 11.45 4.79
N TYR A 143 13.88 12.10 3.97
CA TYR A 143 14.47 11.48 2.78
C TYR A 143 15.50 10.40 3.11
N LEU A 144 16.28 10.57 4.18
CA LEU A 144 17.20 9.54 4.67
C LEU A 144 16.44 8.30 5.17
N LEU A 145 15.39 8.49 5.97
CA LEU A 145 14.56 7.39 6.47
C LEU A 145 13.82 6.68 5.32
N ALA A 146 13.33 7.42 4.34
CA ALA A 146 12.76 6.84 3.12
C ALA A 146 13.83 6.06 2.32
N HIS A 147 15.07 6.55 2.24
CA HIS A 147 16.17 5.81 1.62
C HIS A 147 16.46 4.50 2.35
N ALA A 148 16.55 4.55 3.69
CA ALA A 148 16.73 3.36 4.52
C ALA A 148 15.58 2.36 4.38
N ALA A 149 14.33 2.83 4.27
CA ALA A 149 13.17 1.97 4.01
C ALA A 149 13.26 1.30 2.63
N ASN A 150 13.66 2.03 1.58
CA ASN A 150 13.92 1.47 0.25
C ASN A 150 15.16 0.55 0.19
N LYS A 151 15.95 0.48 1.27
CA LYS A 151 17.05 -0.49 1.44
C LYS A 151 16.66 -1.66 2.34
N GLY A 152 15.40 -1.76 2.75
CA GLY A 152 14.91 -2.83 3.63
C GLY A 152 15.43 -2.73 5.05
N LEU A 153 16.01 -1.59 5.44
CA LEU A 153 16.62 -1.44 6.76
C LEU A 153 15.60 -1.07 7.83
N VAL A 154 14.70 -0.12 7.52
CA VAL A 154 13.78 0.45 8.51
C VAL A 154 12.32 0.26 8.10
N GLY A 155 11.49 0.01 9.11
CA GLY A 155 10.04 0.09 9.04
C GLY A 155 9.54 1.22 9.92
N ALA A 156 8.32 1.69 9.64
CA ALA A 156 7.68 2.77 10.37
C ALA A 156 6.52 2.24 11.23
N GLY A 157 6.51 2.56 12.52
CA GLY A 157 5.29 2.54 13.33
C GLY A 157 4.38 3.72 12.99
N GLU A 158 3.46 4.11 13.88
CA GLU A 158 2.60 5.29 13.62
C GLU A 158 3.40 6.60 13.50
N SER A 159 4.33 6.82 14.44
CA SER A 159 5.22 8.00 14.45
C SER A 159 6.67 7.65 14.75
N THR A 160 7.00 6.35 14.78
CA THR A 160 8.32 5.83 15.14
C THR A 160 8.92 5.03 13.98
N TYR A 161 10.22 4.78 14.05
CA TYR A 161 11.01 3.99 13.12
C TYR A 161 11.73 2.91 13.91
N ARG A 162 11.85 1.73 13.31
CA ARG A 162 12.55 0.57 13.89
C ARG A 162 13.28 -0.17 12.79
N LEU A 163 14.29 -0.96 13.16
CA LEU A 163 14.89 -1.90 12.23
C LEU A 163 13.87 -2.96 11.80
N LEU A 164 13.88 -3.30 10.52
CA LEU A 164 13.15 -4.46 10.03
C LEU A 164 13.89 -5.73 10.44
N PRO A 165 13.17 -6.79 10.82
CA PRO A 165 13.78 -8.09 11.01
C PRO A 165 14.41 -8.52 9.69
N ARG A 166 15.67 -8.99 9.73
CA ARG A 166 16.31 -9.59 8.58
C ARG A 166 15.58 -10.90 8.29
N ALA A 167 15.01 -11.04 7.09
CA ALA A 167 14.49 -12.34 6.67
C ALA A 167 15.69 -13.29 6.53
N GLU A 168 15.65 -14.41 7.25
CA GLU A 168 16.74 -15.40 7.25
C GLU A 168 16.84 -16.10 5.88
N ASP A 169 15.72 -16.18 5.14
CA ASP A 169 15.58 -16.86 3.85
C ASP A 169 14.77 -16.02 2.82
N ASP A 170 15.19 -14.78 2.55
CA ASP A 170 14.61 -14.01 1.42
C ASP A 170 15.16 -14.55 0.10
N GLU A 171 14.57 -15.64 -0.41
CA GLU A 171 14.82 -16.04 -1.80
C GLU A 171 14.34 -14.91 -2.73
N PRO A 172 15.22 -14.34 -3.58
CA PRO A 172 14.82 -13.26 -4.48
C PRO A 172 13.67 -13.70 -5.37
N ARG A 173 12.51 -13.07 -5.19
CA ARG A 173 11.35 -13.28 -6.08
C ARG A 173 11.38 -12.23 -7.19
N GLY A 174 11.29 -12.69 -8.43
CA GLY A 174 11.35 -11.84 -9.62
C GLY A 174 10.04 -11.12 -9.93
N VAL A 175 10.08 -10.29 -10.97
CA VAL A 175 8.92 -9.55 -11.49
C VAL A 175 7.75 -10.47 -11.84
N ALA A 176 8.01 -11.67 -12.38
CA ALA A 176 6.96 -12.64 -12.70
C ALA A 176 6.09 -13.01 -11.49
N GLU A 177 6.70 -13.21 -10.31
CA GLU A 177 5.93 -13.48 -9.09
C GLU A 177 5.11 -12.27 -8.66
N LEU A 178 5.68 -11.06 -8.78
CA LEU A 178 4.94 -9.83 -8.50
C LEU A 178 3.73 -9.69 -9.43
N VAL A 179 3.85 -10.05 -10.72
CA VAL A 179 2.74 -10.09 -11.68
C VAL A 179 1.67 -11.08 -11.24
N ARG A 180 2.03 -12.31 -10.84
CA ARG A 180 1.06 -13.30 -10.36
C ARG A 180 0.30 -12.80 -9.13
N ARG A 181 1.01 -12.23 -8.16
CA ARG A 181 0.40 -11.66 -6.93
C ARG A 181 -0.52 -10.50 -7.25
N TYR A 182 -0.11 -9.63 -8.17
CA TYR A 182 -0.95 -8.53 -8.65
C TYR A 182 -2.22 -9.08 -9.34
N LEU A 183 -2.10 -9.97 -10.31
CA LEU A 183 -3.26 -10.50 -11.04
C LEU A 183 -4.20 -11.32 -10.17
N ARG A 184 -3.72 -11.91 -9.07
CA ARG A 184 -4.58 -12.55 -8.07
C ARG A 184 -5.55 -11.59 -7.39
N ALA A 185 -5.15 -10.33 -7.19
CA ALA A 185 -5.96 -9.31 -6.52
C ALA A 185 -6.66 -8.35 -7.49
N TYR A 186 -6.01 -8.04 -8.61
CA TYR A 186 -6.37 -6.98 -9.55
C TYR A 186 -6.61 -7.51 -10.97
N GLY A 187 -6.61 -8.82 -11.19
CA GLY A 187 -6.98 -9.40 -12.48
C GLY A 187 -8.50 -9.29 -12.74
N PRO A 188 -8.93 -9.10 -14.00
CA PRO A 188 -8.12 -8.89 -15.20
C PRO A 188 -7.49 -7.49 -15.27
N ALA A 189 -6.23 -7.39 -15.70
CA ALA A 189 -5.47 -6.14 -15.82
C ALA A 189 -4.48 -6.12 -16.98
N THR A 190 -4.19 -4.93 -17.51
CA THR A 190 -3.22 -4.75 -18.60
C THR A 190 -1.77 -4.78 -18.10
N VAL A 191 -0.81 -4.86 -19.03
CA VAL A 191 0.62 -4.75 -18.68
C VAL A 191 0.92 -3.32 -18.21
N GLU A 192 0.23 -2.35 -18.81
CA GLU A 192 0.28 -0.93 -18.49
C GLU A 192 -0.23 -0.67 -17.06
N ASP A 193 -1.34 -1.31 -16.67
CA ASP A 193 -1.87 -1.24 -15.30
C ASP A 193 -0.85 -1.78 -14.29
N PHE A 194 -0.27 -2.96 -14.55
CA PHE A 194 0.76 -3.54 -13.69
C PHE A 194 2.01 -2.65 -13.60
N THR A 195 2.45 -2.08 -14.72
CA THR A 195 3.62 -1.20 -14.78
C THR A 195 3.38 0.06 -13.95
N ALA A 196 2.23 0.72 -14.15
CA ALA A 196 1.84 1.90 -13.39
C ALA A 196 1.69 1.59 -11.89
N TRP A 197 1.07 0.45 -11.55
CA TRP A 197 0.87 0.02 -10.18
C TRP A 197 2.20 -0.31 -9.48
N SER A 198 3.05 -1.16 -10.06
CA SER A 198 4.32 -1.56 -9.45
C SER A 198 5.29 -0.39 -9.36
N GLY A 199 5.26 0.48 -10.37
CA GLY A 199 6.25 1.52 -10.59
C GLY A 199 7.59 0.97 -11.09
N LEU A 200 7.63 -0.27 -11.60
CA LEU A 200 8.82 -0.81 -12.25
C LEU A 200 9.00 -0.19 -13.66
N PRO A 201 10.24 -0.15 -14.19
CA PRO A 201 10.47 0.26 -15.58
C PRO A 201 9.82 -0.72 -16.58
N GLU A 202 9.23 -0.21 -17.64
CA GLU A 202 8.56 -1.01 -18.69
C GLU A 202 9.44 -2.13 -19.24
N ALA A 203 10.73 -1.86 -19.49
CA ALA A 203 11.66 -2.86 -19.99
C ALA A 203 11.82 -4.06 -19.03
N ALA A 204 11.85 -3.81 -17.72
CA ALA A 204 11.95 -4.87 -16.71
C ALA A 204 10.64 -5.66 -16.60
N VAL A 205 9.50 -4.98 -16.77
CA VAL A 205 8.18 -5.63 -16.82
C VAL A 205 8.07 -6.54 -18.04
N GLY A 206 8.32 -5.99 -19.24
CA GLY A 206 8.18 -6.73 -20.49
C GLY A 206 9.08 -7.96 -20.60
N ALA A 207 10.29 -7.89 -20.04
CA ALA A 207 11.25 -9.01 -20.05
C ALA A 207 10.84 -10.19 -19.15
N ALA A 208 9.96 -9.97 -18.16
CA ALA A 208 9.66 -10.95 -17.11
C ALA A 208 8.15 -11.19 -16.91
N PHE A 209 7.31 -10.67 -17.81
CA PHE A 209 5.87 -10.87 -17.75
C PHE A 209 5.53 -12.33 -18.18
N PRO A 210 4.88 -13.14 -17.33
CA PRO A 210 4.69 -14.57 -17.58
C PRO A 210 3.48 -14.84 -18.49
N PHE A 211 3.52 -14.38 -19.74
CA PHE A 211 2.38 -14.46 -20.67
C PHE A 211 1.87 -15.88 -20.93
N ASP A 212 2.76 -16.87 -20.88
CA ASP A 212 2.48 -18.29 -21.08
C ASP A 212 1.63 -18.92 -19.96
N GLU A 213 1.56 -18.27 -18.79
CA GLU A 213 0.75 -18.71 -17.66
C GLU A 213 -0.63 -18.03 -17.60
N LEU A 214 -0.90 -17.09 -18.50
CA LEU A 214 -2.04 -16.17 -18.40
C LEU A 214 -3.04 -16.35 -19.52
N VAL A 215 -4.30 -16.00 -19.23
CA VAL A 215 -5.38 -15.96 -20.22
C VAL A 215 -5.92 -14.55 -20.39
N ARG A 216 -6.57 -14.29 -21.52
CA ARG A 216 -7.24 -13.01 -21.78
C ARG A 216 -8.56 -12.95 -21.01
N GLY A 217 -8.74 -11.91 -20.21
CA GLY A 217 -10.01 -11.48 -19.64
C GLY A 217 -10.55 -10.23 -20.36
N GLY A 218 -11.67 -9.69 -19.88
CA GLY A 218 -12.34 -8.55 -20.53
C GLY A 218 -11.49 -7.27 -20.59
N HIS A 219 -10.76 -6.95 -19.51
CA HIS A 219 -9.91 -5.75 -19.41
C HIS A 219 -8.44 -5.98 -19.80
N GLY A 220 -7.95 -7.23 -19.74
CA GLY A 220 -6.54 -7.51 -19.93
C GLY A 220 -6.17 -8.97 -19.69
N TRP A 221 -5.09 -9.20 -18.97
CA TRP A 221 -4.61 -10.52 -18.57
C TRP A 221 -5.15 -10.93 -17.20
N GLN A 222 -5.39 -12.22 -17.01
CA GLN A 222 -5.78 -12.80 -15.73
C GLN A 222 -5.17 -14.18 -15.54
N LEU A 223 -5.09 -14.62 -14.29
CA LEU A 223 -4.75 -16.00 -13.96
C LEU A 223 -5.87 -16.95 -14.42
N PRO A 224 -5.55 -18.20 -14.81
CA PRO A 224 -6.56 -19.23 -15.00
C PRO A 224 -7.37 -19.47 -13.71
N ALA A 225 -8.65 -19.82 -13.85
CA ALA A 225 -9.55 -20.15 -12.73
C ALA A 225 -9.80 -19.01 -11.71
N THR A 226 -9.94 -17.78 -12.17
CA THR A 226 -10.48 -16.69 -11.35
C THR A 226 -12.01 -16.80 -11.24
N ASP A 227 -12.51 -17.14 -10.05
CA ASP A 227 -13.94 -17.14 -9.78
C ASP A 227 -14.51 -15.72 -9.83
N ALA A 228 -15.59 -15.53 -10.59
CA ALA A 228 -16.38 -14.32 -10.52
C ALA A 228 -17.04 -14.20 -9.13
N ALA A 229 -17.08 -12.98 -8.61
CA ALA A 229 -17.92 -12.69 -7.46
C ALA A 229 -19.37 -12.63 -7.94
N ASP A 230 -20.26 -13.31 -7.25
CA ASP A 230 -21.69 -12.99 -7.32
C ASP A 230 -21.89 -11.68 -6.57
N LEU A 231 -22.39 -10.66 -7.27
CA LEU A 231 -22.53 -9.30 -6.76
C LEU A 231 -24.01 -8.93 -6.89
N ASP A 232 -24.67 -8.82 -5.75
CA ASP A 232 -26.05 -8.35 -5.65
C ASP A 232 -26.13 -7.32 -4.53
N GLY A 233 -26.22 -6.03 -4.89
CA GLY A 233 -26.38 -4.93 -3.96
C GLY A 233 -25.20 -4.71 -3.00
N THR A 234 -24.01 -5.22 -3.30
CA THR A 234 -22.86 -5.09 -2.39
C THR A 234 -22.32 -3.66 -2.38
N VAL A 235 -22.47 -2.96 -1.25
CA VAL A 235 -21.94 -1.60 -1.04
C VAL A 235 -20.66 -1.61 -0.20
N ARG A 236 -19.66 -0.79 -0.57
CA ARG A 236 -18.44 -0.55 0.22
C ARG A 236 -18.05 0.93 0.25
N LEU A 237 -17.79 1.47 1.44
CA LEU A 237 -17.25 2.83 1.63
C LEU A 237 -15.71 2.80 1.70
N LEU A 238 -15.03 2.94 0.56
CA LEU A 238 -13.58 2.84 0.51
C LEU A 238 -12.91 4.16 0.86
N GLY A 239 -11.87 4.08 1.69
CA GLY A 239 -11.14 5.24 2.19
C GLY A 239 -10.28 5.94 1.14
N PRO A 240 -9.59 7.03 1.51
CA PRO A 240 -8.56 7.61 0.66
C PRO A 240 -7.45 6.60 0.40
N PHE A 241 -6.78 6.73 -0.74
CA PHE A 241 -5.68 5.85 -1.17
C PHE A 241 -6.04 4.34 -1.23
N ASP A 242 -7.33 4.00 -1.37
CA ASP A 242 -7.73 2.60 -1.44
C ASP A 242 -7.23 1.94 -2.73
N THR A 243 -6.76 0.70 -2.60
CA THR A 243 -6.16 -0.04 -3.70
C THR A 243 -7.14 -0.40 -4.82
N PHE A 244 -8.46 -0.27 -4.59
CA PHE A 244 -9.48 -0.57 -5.59
C PHE A 244 -9.28 0.25 -6.88
N LEU A 245 -9.13 1.57 -6.77
CA LEU A 245 -8.83 2.45 -7.91
C LEU A 245 -7.33 2.61 -8.19
N LEU A 246 -6.48 2.50 -7.17
CA LEU A 246 -5.03 2.63 -7.33
C LEU A 246 -4.35 1.41 -7.92
N GLY A 247 -5.07 0.28 -8.01
CA GLY A 247 -4.62 -0.95 -8.66
C GLY A 247 -4.51 -0.84 -10.17
N TYR A 248 -5.15 0.17 -10.79
CA TYR A 248 -5.27 0.29 -12.23
C TYR A 248 -4.86 1.69 -12.71
N SER A 249 -4.26 1.74 -13.89
CA SER A 249 -3.97 2.98 -14.61
C SER A 249 -5.21 3.43 -15.38
N ASP A 250 -5.84 2.50 -16.09
CA ASP A 250 -7.15 2.64 -16.71
C ASP A 250 -8.23 2.13 -15.76
N ARG A 251 -9.15 3.03 -15.40
CA ARG A 251 -10.19 2.77 -14.39
C ARG A 251 -11.57 2.58 -15.01
N THR A 252 -11.67 2.51 -16.34
CA THR A 252 -12.94 2.32 -17.04
C THR A 252 -13.67 1.03 -16.64
N LEU A 253 -12.92 0.02 -16.22
CA LEU A 253 -13.48 -1.21 -15.64
C LEU A 253 -14.30 -0.95 -14.36
N LEU A 254 -13.94 0.08 -13.58
CA LEU A 254 -14.44 0.32 -12.23
C LEU A 254 -15.23 1.63 -12.09
N LEU A 255 -15.02 2.57 -12.99
CA LEU A 255 -15.54 3.92 -12.93
C LEU A 255 -15.97 4.35 -14.33
N ASP A 256 -17.27 4.58 -14.46
CA ASP A 256 -17.86 5.12 -15.68
C ASP A 256 -17.17 6.43 -16.09
N PRO A 257 -16.67 6.56 -17.34
CA PRO A 257 -16.07 7.79 -17.84
C PRO A 257 -16.92 9.05 -17.62
N LEU A 258 -18.25 8.94 -17.62
CA LEU A 258 -19.16 10.07 -17.35
C LEU A 258 -19.01 10.63 -15.93
N HIS A 259 -18.63 9.79 -14.98
CA HIS A 259 -18.46 10.15 -13.57
C HIS A 259 -17.00 10.37 -13.18
N ALA A 260 -16.03 10.04 -14.04
CA ALA A 260 -14.61 10.21 -13.75
C ALA A 260 -14.21 11.64 -13.28
N PRO A 261 -14.77 12.74 -13.82
CA PRO A 261 -14.47 14.09 -13.33
C PRO A 261 -14.90 14.37 -11.88
N LEU A 262 -15.82 13.57 -11.33
CA LEU A 262 -16.35 13.73 -9.97
C LEU A 262 -15.51 12.99 -8.92
N VAL A 263 -14.64 12.08 -9.35
CA VAL A 263 -13.92 11.16 -8.45
C VAL A 263 -12.43 11.48 -8.47
N ARG A 264 -11.89 11.83 -7.29
CA ARG A 264 -10.44 11.87 -7.11
C ARG A 264 -9.93 10.44 -6.95
N THR A 265 -8.98 10.02 -7.79
CA THR A 265 -8.39 8.67 -7.77
C THR A 265 -7.90 8.21 -6.39
N ALA A 266 -7.27 9.10 -5.62
CA ALA A 266 -6.81 8.81 -4.26
C ALA A 266 -7.79 9.27 -3.16
N GLY A 267 -9.01 9.66 -3.55
CA GLY A 267 -10.07 10.10 -2.64
C GLY A 267 -10.98 8.96 -2.19
N PRO A 268 -11.76 9.17 -1.12
CA PRO A 268 -12.75 8.21 -0.67
C PRO A 268 -13.90 8.07 -1.67
N HIS A 269 -14.38 6.85 -1.87
CA HIS A 269 -15.40 6.54 -2.87
C HIS A 269 -16.33 5.41 -2.42
N VAL A 270 -17.55 5.41 -2.97
CA VAL A 270 -18.55 4.37 -2.74
C VAL A 270 -18.54 3.41 -3.91
N VAL A 271 -18.38 2.11 -3.62
CA VAL A 271 -18.45 1.03 -4.62
C VAL A 271 -19.77 0.28 -4.42
N VAL A 272 -20.50 0.07 -5.51
CA VAL A 272 -21.69 -0.79 -5.58
C VAL A 272 -21.46 -1.80 -6.69
N ASP A 273 -21.45 -3.09 -6.36
CA ASP A 273 -21.29 -4.20 -7.32
C ASP A 273 -20.09 -4.01 -8.27
N GLY A 274 -18.98 -3.53 -7.72
CA GLY A 274 -17.72 -3.37 -8.44
C GLY A 274 -17.62 -2.07 -9.24
N GLN A 275 -18.64 -1.21 -9.21
CA GLN A 275 -18.65 0.09 -9.86
C GLN A 275 -18.63 1.22 -8.83
N VAL A 276 -17.83 2.24 -9.08
CA VAL A 276 -17.87 3.47 -8.28
C VAL A 276 -19.17 4.22 -8.58
N ARG A 277 -19.96 4.49 -7.53
CA ARG A 277 -21.28 5.16 -7.62
C ARG A 277 -21.39 6.45 -6.82
N GLY A 278 -20.33 6.84 -6.13
CA GLY A 278 -20.30 8.09 -5.38
C GLY A 278 -18.96 8.36 -4.74
N THR A 279 -18.86 9.53 -4.14
CA THR A 279 -17.77 9.91 -3.22
C THR A 279 -18.31 10.08 -1.81
N TRP A 280 -17.44 10.06 -0.83
CA TRP A 280 -17.84 10.37 0.53
C TRP A 280 -16.75 11.13 1.29
N ARG A 281 -17.15 11.77 2.38
CA ARG A 281 -16.23 12.40 3.33
C ARG A 281 -16.77 12.27 4.75
N ARG A 282 -15.86 12.27 5.73
CA ARG A 282 -16.21 12.52 7.12
C ARG A 282 -16.28 14.02 7.39
N ARG A 283 -17.35 14.47 8.03
CA ARG A 283 -17.54 15.87 8.45
C ARG A 283 -18.33 15.89 9.75
N ASP A 284 -17.81 16.57 10.77
CA ASP A 284 -18.49 16.78 12.06
C ASP A 284 -19.02 15.48 12.70
N GLY A 285 -18.20 14.41 12.66
CA GLY A 285 -18.57 13.09 13.19
C GLY A 285 -19.57 12.29 12.34
N ARG A 286 -19.89 12.75 11.13
CA ARG A 286 -20.84 12.09 10.21
C ARG A 286 -20.17 11.70 8.90
N VAL A 287 -20.71 10.69 8.23
CA VAL A 287 -20.37 10.36 6.84
C VAL A 287 -21.35 11.07 5.92
N VAL A 288 -20.82 11.84 4.96
CA VAL A 288 -21.59 12.53 3.92
C VAL A 288 -21.28 11.87 2.59
N VAL A 289 -22.30 11.35 1.91
CA VAL A 289 -22.20 10.67 0.61
C VAL A 289 -22.72 11.58 -0.49
N GLU A 290 -21.93 11.73 -1.55
CA GLU A 290 -22.30 12.43 -2.78
C GLU A 290 -22.43 11.36 -3.88
N GLN A 291 -23.67 10.97 -4.23
CA GLN A 291 -23.97 9.87 -5.15
C GLN A 291 -24.25 10.35 -6.58
N PHE A 292 -23.90 9.54 -7.56
CA PHE A 292 -24.24 9.77 -8.98
C PHE A 292 -24.82 8.50 -9.65
N GLY A 293 -25.45 7.63 -8.86
CA GLY A 293 -26.16 6.43 -9.30
C GLY A 293 -27.02 5.85 -8.17
N HIS A 294 -27.64 4.70 -8.41
CA HIS A 294 -28.34 3.97 -7.35
C HIS A 294 -27.34 3.37 -6.35
N ILE A 295 -27.62 3.56 -5.07
CA ILE A 295 -26.91 2.93 -3.95
C ILE A 295 -27.98 2.33 -3.03
N PRO A 296 -27.95 1.02 -2.75
CA PRO A 296 -28.82 0.39 -1.77
C PRO A 296 -28.65 1.03 -0.37
N VAL A 297 -29.73 1.58 0.19
CA VAL A 297 -29.68 2.38 1.42
C VAL A 297 -29.34 1.53 2.64
N SER A 298 -29.92 0.34 2.77
CA SER A 298 -29.68 -0.57 3.88
C SER A 298 -28.20 -0.96 4.02
N GLU A 299 -27.56 -1.26 2.91
CA GLU A 299 -26.16 -1.66 2.84
C GLU A 299 -25.22 -0.46 3.02
N LEU A 300 -25.64 0.71 2.55
CA LEU A 300 -24.92 1.96 2.79
C LEU A 300 -24.90 2.31 4.28
N ASP A 301 -26.02 2.19 4.99
CA ASP A 301 -26.11 2.49 6.42
C ASP A 301 -25.18 1.59 7.25
N VAL A 302 -25.10 0.30 6.90
CA VAL A 302 -24.14 -0.64 7.52
C VAL A 302 -22.70 -0.20 7.31
N GLU A 303 -22.34 0.22 6.10
CA GLU A 303 -20.99 0.73 5.82
C GLU A 303 -20.71 2.06 6.54
N VAL A 304 -21.71 2.95 6.67
CA VAL A 304 -21.57 4.22 7.40
C VAL A 304 -21.28 3.94 8.87
N GLU A 305 -22.06 3.07 9.52
CA GLU A 305 -21.84 2.67 10.90
C GLU A 305 -20.47 1.99 11.08
N SER A 306 -20.08 1.11 10.15
CA SER A 306 -18.77 0.48 10.14
C SER A 306 -17.64 1.51 10.04
N VAL A 307 -17.77 2.52 9.15
CA VAL A 307 -16.81 3.62 9.05
C VAL A 307 -16.74 4.38 10.36
N LEU A 308 -17.87 4.75 10.97
CA LEU A 308 -17.94 5.56 12.19
C LEU A 308 -17.36 4.84 13.42
N THR A 309 -17.58 3.53 13.51
CA THR A 309 -17.15 2.70 14.65
C THR A 309 -15.74 2.14 14.51
N TRP A 310 -15.10 2.24 13.33
CA TRP A 310 -13.68 1.94 13.17
C TRP A 310 -12.84 2.96 13.93
N ALA A 311 -12.52 2.61 15.18
CA ALA A 311 -11.60 3.29 16.07
C ALA A 311 -10.25 2.59 16.06
#